data_AF-A0A165VGT1-F1
#
_entry.id   AF-A0A165VGT1-F1
#
_cell.length_a   1.000
_cell.length_b   1.000
_cell.length_c   1.000
_cell.angle_alpha   90.00
_cell.angle_beta   90.00
_cell.angle_gamma   90.00
#
_symmetry.space_group_name_H-M   'P 1'
#
loop_
_entity.id
_entity.type
_entity.pdbx_description
1 polymer ?
#
loop_
_entity_poly.entity_id
_entity_poly.type
_entity_poly.pdbx_seq_one_letter_code
_entity_poly.pdbx_strand_id
1 'polypeptide(L)'
;GPLRPQVRCPTIRYHTKVRAGRGFTLEELKAAGIHKKTARTIGISVDSRRRNRSSESLQANVQRLKEYRSKLILFPRKASAPKKGDSTEEEIKMATQLSGAVMPIKNVHKKEKARVISEDEKNFKAFASLRMARANARLFG
;
A
#
# COMPACT_ATOMS: atom_id res chain seq x y z
N GLY A 1 9.33 -14.76 0.36
CA GLY A 1 9.99 -13.62 -0.33
C GLY A 1 9.71 -12.32 0.41
N PRO A 2 10.41 -11.21 0.12
CA PRO A 2 10.26 -9.96 0.87
C PRO A 2 8.89 -9.30 0.65
N LEU A 3 8.43 -8.52 1.63
CA LEU A 3 7.18 -7.75 1.54
C LEU A 3 7.27 -6.76 0.37
N ARG A 4 6.23 -6.77 -0.48
CA ARG A 4 6.05 -5.83 -1.59
C ARG A 4 4.97 -4.79 -1.27
N PRO A 5 5.13 -3.54 -1.74
CA PRO A 5 4.15 -2.47 -1.53
C PRO A 5 2.92 -2.67 -2.43
N GLN A 6 1.86 -1.95 -2.07
CA GLN A 6 0.67 -1.78 -2.87
C GLN A 6 0.87 -0.70 -3.94
N VAL A 7 0.65 -1.04 -5.21
CA VAL A 7 0.85 -0.12 -6.35
C VAL A 7 -0.31 -0.21 -7.33
N ARG A 8 -0.76 0.96 -7.80
CA ARG A 8 -1.75 1.11 -8.89
C ARG A 8 -1.09 0.91 -10.25
N CYS A 9 -1.78 0.28 -11.20
CA CYS A 9 -1.26 0.16 -12.56
C CYS A 9 -1.27 1.52 -13.30
N PRO A 10 -0.32 1.76 -14.23
CA PRO A 10 -0.06 3.11 -14.74
C PRO A 10 -0.99 3.61 -15.86
N THR A 11 -1.79 2.74 -16.49
CA THR A 11 -2.60 3.12 -17.67
C THR A 11 -4.08 3.28 -17.33
N ILE A 12 -4.80 4.08 -18.13
CA ILE A 12 -6.26 4.28 -18.03
C ILE A 12 -7.03 2.95 -18.13
N ARG A 13 -6.49 1.94 -18.80
CA ARG A 13 -7.12 0.61 -18.87
C ARG A 13 -7.05 -0.15 -17.53
N TYR A 14 -6.00 0.07 -16.73
CA TYR A 14 -5.70 -0.77 -15.57
C TYR A 14 -5.58 -0.03 -14.23
N HIS A 15 -5.69 1.30 -14.18
CA HIS A 15 -5.53 2.07 -12.94
C HIS A 15 -6.51 1.67 -11.83
N THR A 16 -7.66 1.07 -12.17
CA THR A 16 -8.62 0.52 -11.21
C THR A 16 -8.08 -0.70 -10.46
N LYS A 17 -7.10 -1.42 -11.02
CA LYS A 17 -6.47 -2.59 -10.42
C LYS A 17 -5.27 -2.19 -9.54
N VAL A 18 -5.10 -2.93 -8.47
CA VAL A 18 -3.95 -2.84 -7.58
C VAL A 18 -3.13 -4.12 -7.67
N ARG A 19 -1.80 -3.98 -7.59
CA ARG A 19 -0.85 -5.10 -7.66
C ARG A 19 0.30 -4.93 -6.69
N ALA A 20 1.10 -5.98 -6.54
CA ALA A 20 2.39 -5.92 -5.87
C ALA A 20 3.40 -5.10 -6.71
N GLY A 21 4.02 -4.12 -6.07
CA GLY A 21 5.09 -3.32 -6.65
C GLY A 21 6.48 -3.93 -6.49
N ARG A 22 7.51 -3.21 -6.95
CA ARG A 22 8.91 -3.61 -6.79
C ARG A 22 9.42 -3.40 -5.37
N GLY A 23 9.12 -2.26 -4.74
CA GLY A 23 9.60 -1.96 -3.39
C GLY A 23 9.03 -0.67 -2.79
N PHE A 24 9.10 -0.58 -1.47
CA PHE A 24 8.66 0.59 -0.71
C PHE A 24 9.53 1.81 -1.04
N THR A 25 8.93 3.00 -1.06
CA THR A 25 9.68 4.25 -1.26
C THR A 25 10.43 4.63 0.01
N LEU A 26 11.43 5.50 -0.13
CA LEU A 26 12.16 6.04 1.02
C LEU A 26 11.25 6.86 1.95
N GLU A 27 10.25 7.53 1.38
CA GLU A 27 9.28 8.33 2.12
C GLU A 27 8.31 7.46 2.94
N GLU A 28 7.80 6.37 2.36
CA GLU A 28 6.97 5.38 3.09
C GLU A 28 7.75 4.77 4.27
N LEU A 29 9.02 4.42 4.04
CA LEU A 29 9.88 3.86 5.08
C LEU A 29 10.16 4.87 6.19
N LYS A 30 10.42 6.14 5.84
CA LYS A 30 10.62 7.23 6.80
C LYS A 30 9.37 7.44 7.65
N ALA A 31 8.19 7.48 7.02
CA ALA A 31 6.91 7.62 7.72
C ALA A 31 6.56 6.42 8.61
N ALA A 32 7.04 5.22 8.26
CA ALA A 32 6.92 4.02 9.10
C ALA A 32 8.02 3.89 10.17
N GLY A 33 8.99 4.81 10.23
CA GLY A 33 10.10 4.74 11.19
C GLY A 33 11.13 3.64 10.91
N ILE A 34 11.26 3.20 9.65
CA ILE A 34 12.15 2.11 9.24
C ILE A 34 13.31 2.67 8.41
N HIS A 35 14.54 2.40 8.82
CA HIS A 35 15.72 2.79 8.05
C HIS A 35 15.90 1.89 6.81
N LYS A 36 16.28 2.48 5.66
CA LYS A 36 16.37 1.79 4.36
C LYS A 36 17.29 0.57 4.33
N LYS A 37 18.39 0.59 5.10
CA LYS A 37 19.33 -0.55 5.19
C LYS A 37 18.74 -1.68 6.03
N THR A 38 18.14 -1.33 7.17
CA THR A 38 17.47 -2.28 8.08
C THR A 38 16.24 -2.92 7.44
N ALA A 39 15.50 -2.17 6.62
CA ALA A 39 14.36 -2.70 5.87
C ALA A 39 14.72 -3.95 5.07
N ARG A 40 15.86 -3.94 4.35
CA ARG A 40 16.30 -5.08 3.53
C ARG A 40 16.68 -6.29 4.37
N THR A 41 17.23 -6.10 5.57
CA THR A 41 17.63 -7.21 6.46
C THR A 41 16.43 -7.90 7.09
N ILE A 42 15.34 -7.16 7.34
CA ILE A 42 14.09 -7.70 7.90
C ILE A 42 13.07 -8.14 6.84
N GLY A 43 13.51 -8.33 5.59
CA GLY A 43 12.62 -8.85 4.53
C GLY A 43 11.66 -7.84 3.91
N ILE A 44 11.95 -6.53 3.97
CA ILE A 44 11.17 -5.48 3.30
C ILE A 44 11.89 -5.06 2.02
N SER A 45 11.16 -5.08 0.89
CA SER A 45 11.73 -4.63 -0.39
C SER A 45 11.76 -3.11 -0.50
N VAL A 46 12.85 -2.55 -1.02
CA VAL A 46 13.05 -1.08 -1.12
C VAL A 46 13.27 -0.70 -2.58
N ASP A 47 12.61 0.35 -3.05
CA ASP A 47 12.81 0.93 -4.38
C ASP A 47 12.97 2.45 -4.28
N SER A 48 14.21 2.92 -4.31
CA SER A 48 14.55 4.35 -4.21
C SER A 48 14.11 5.19 -5.41
N ARG A 49 13.75 4.54 -6.53
CA ARG A 49 13.36 5.22 -7.77
C ARG A 49 11.88 5.63 -7.80
N ARG A 50 11.04 4.96 -7.01
CA ARG A 50 9.60 5.25 -6.97
C ARG A 50 9.33 6.48 -6.11
N ARG A 51 8.44 7.35 -6.60
CA ARG A 51 7.98 8.56 -5.92
C ARG A 51 6.50 8.43 -5.57
N ASN A 52 6.08 9.01 -4.45
CA ASN A 52 4.66 9.12 -4.12
C ASN A 52 4.11 10.43 -4.69
N ARG A 53 2.90 10.37 -5.24
CA ARG A 53 2.17 11.55 -5.75
C ARG A 53 0.83 11.74 -5.05
N SER A 54 0.38 10.75 -4.28
CA SER A 54 -0.91 10.76 -3.60
C SER A 54 -0.74 10.35 -2.14
N SER A 55 -1.43 11.05 -1.25
CA SER A 55 -1.36 10.81 0.20
C SER A 55 -2.01 9.48 0.57
N GLU A 56 -3.04 9.06 -0.15
CA GLU A 56 -3.76 7.81 0.11
C GLU A 56 -2.87 6.60 -0.14
N SER A 57 -2.05 6.63 -1.20
CA SER A 57 -1.13 5.53 -1.50
C SER A 57 0.01 5.44 -0.48
N LEU A 58 0.52 6.60 -0.04
CA LEU A 58 1.49 6.69 1.04
C LEU A 58 0.93 6.09 2.34
N GLN A 59 -0.27 6.51 2.76
CA GLN A 59 -0.90 6.03 3.98
C GLN A 59 -1.17 4.53 3.95
N ALA A 60 -1.71 4.00 2.85
CA ALA A 60 -1.94 2.57 2.68
C ALA A 60 -0.66 1.74 2.81
N ASN A 61 0.43 2.20 2.19
CA ASN A 61 1.73 1.49 2.27
C ASN A 61 2.40 1.64 3.64
N VAL A 62 2.27 2.78 4.30
CA VAL A 62 2.75 2.97 5.68
C VAL A 62 1.99 2.04 6.63
N GLN A 63 0.67 1.95 6.50
CA GLN A 63 -0.14 1.03 7.31
C GLN A 63 0.27 -0.42 7.07
N ARG A 64 0.52 -0.79 5.81
CA ARG A 64 1.01 -2.12 5.44
C ARG A 64 2.38 -2.44 6.06
N LEU A 65 3.29 -1.46 6.14
CA LEU A 65 4.59 -1.62 6.82
C LEU A 65 4.42 -1.82 8.33
N LYS A 66 3.52 -1.06 8.96
CA LYS A 66 3.22 -1.19 10.39
C LYS A 66 2.63 -2.57 10.71
N GLU A 67 1.67 -3.02 9.90
CA GLU A 67 1.05 -4.34 10.06
C GLU A 67 2.04 -5.48 9.80
N TYR A 68 2.95 -5.33 8.83
CA TYR A 68 4.02 -6.31 8.64
C TYR A 68 4.95 -6.37 9.85
N ARG A 69 5.33 -5.20 10.39
CA ARG A 69 6.22 -5.12 11.56
C ARG A 69 5.60 -5.74 12.80
N SER A 70 4.29 -5.59 13.02
CA SER A 70 3.61 -6.22 14.16
C SER A 70 3.48 -7.73 14.03
N LYS A 71 3.53 -8.27 12.81
CA LYS A 71 3.47 -9.72 12.53
C LYS A 71 4.85 -10.36 12.36
N LEU A 72 5.92 -9.56 12.39
CA LEU A 72 7.28 -10.04 12.16
C LEU A 72 7.86 -10.58 13.45
N ILE A 73 8.20 -11.88 13.46
CA ILE A 73 8.96 -12.52 14.53
C ILE A 73 10.44 -12.38 14.18
N LEU A 74 11.21 -11.64 15.00
CA LEU A 74 12.63 -11.38 14.75
C LEU A 74 13.50 -12.24 15.67
N PHE A 75 14.28 -13.14 15.09
CA PHE A 75 15.14 -14.04 15.84
C PHE A 75 16.39 -13.29 16.34
N PRO A 76 16.83 -13.53 17.59
CA PRO A 76 18.06 -12.96 18.10
C PRO A 76 19.27 -13.51 17.32
N ARG A 77 20.25 -12.65 17.04
CA ARG A 77 21.49 -13.09 16.36
C ARG A 77 22.28 -14.10 17.19
N LYS A 78 22.17 -14.02 18.52
CA LYS A 78 22.76 -14.95 19.49
C LYS A 78 21.67 -15.35 20.47
N ALA A 79 21.28 -16.63 20.46
CA ALA A 79 20.19 -17.16 21.28
C ALA A 79 20.41 -16.93 22.79
N SER A 80 21.65 -16.98 23.26
CA SER A 80 21.99 -16.76 24.67
C SER A 80 22.06 -15.29 25.11
N ALA A 81 21.95 -14.33 24.19
CA ALA A 81 21.99 -12.90 24.50
C ALA A 81 21.01 -12.12 23.61
N PRO A 82 19.69 -12.28 23.82
CA PRO A 82 18.67 -11.56 23.08
C PRO A 82 18.79 -10.04 23.31
N LYS A 83 18.59 -9.25 22.25
CA LYS A 83 18.67 -7.79 22.27
C LYS A 83 17.29 -7.16 22.19
N LYS A 84 17.24 -5.86 22.48
CA LYS A 84 16.02 -5.07 22.34
C LYS A 84 15.51 -5.10 20.90
N GLY A 85 14.32 -5.66 20.71
CA GLY A 85 13.65 -5.81 19.42
C GLY A 85 13.67 -7.22 18.85
N ASP A 86 14.35 -8.16 19.52
CA ASP A 86 14.19 -9.60 19.26
C ASP A 86 12.87 -10.10 19.88
N SER A 87 12.32 -11.17 19.30
CA SER A 87 11.11 -11.83 19.76
C SER A 87 11.35 -12.66 21.02
N THR A 88 10.28 -12.91 21.77
CA THR A 88 10.33 -13.78 22.97
C THR A 88 10.53 -15.24 22.56
N GLU A 89 11.00 -16.07 23.49
CA GLU A 89 11.20 -17.51 23.23
C GLU A 89 9.89 -18.23 22.84
N GLU A 90 8.76 -17.76 23.37
CA GLU A 90 7.43 -18.29 23.03
C GLU A 90 7.04 -17.98 21.58
N GLU A 91 7.23 -16.74 21.14
CA GLU A 91 7.00 -16.34 19.74
C GLU A 91 7.92 -17.11 18.78
N ILE A 92 9.17 -17.31 19.17
CA ILE A 92 10.15 -18.06 18.39
C ILE A 92 9.71 -19.51 18.19
N LYS A 93 9.17 -20.17 19.22
CA LYS A 93 8.65 -21.55 19.11
C LYS A 93 7.40 -21.63 18.24
N MET A 94 6.55 -20.60 18.25
CA MET A 94 5.37 -20.52 17.39
C MET A 94 5.70 -20.18 15.93
N ALA A 95 6.92 -19.74 15.64
CA ALA A 95 7.31 -19.31 14.31
C ALA A 95 7.22 -20.48 13.32
N THR A 96 6.34 -20.34 12.34
CA THR A 96 6.18 -21.29 11.23
C THR A 96 6.44 -20.60 9.89
N GLN A 97 6.89 -21.36 8.91
CA GLN A 97 7.10 -20.82 7.57
C GLN A 97 5.76 -20.55 6.89
N LEU A 98 5.53 -19.30 6.48
CA LEU A 98 4.38 -18.95 5.64
C LEU A 98 4.59 -19.47 4.21
N SER A 99 3.68 -20.32 3.74
CA SER A 99 3.59 -20.69 2.33
C SER A 99 2.92 -19.59 1.49
N GLY A 100 3.47 -19.30 0.32
CA GLY A 100 2.92 -18.32 -0.62
C GLY A 100 3.37 -16.86 -0.39
N ALA A 101 2.56 -15.92 -0.87
CA ALA A 101 2.88 -14.50 -0.82
C ALA A 101 2.60 -13.89 0.56
N VAL A 102 3.60 -13.24 1.15
CA VAL A 102 3.46 -12.52 2.43
C VAL A 102 2.44 -11.38 2.26
N MET A 103 1.36 -11.45 3.04
CA MET A 103 0.25 -10.49 3.03
C MET A 103 -0.27 -10.19 1.62
N PRO A 104 -0.97 -11.13 0.96
CA PRO A 104 -1.36 -10.96 -0.44
C PRO A 104 -2.25 -9.73 -0.64
N ILE A 105 -1.99 -8.98 -1.72
CA ILE A 105 -2.75 -7.77 -2.04
C ILE A 105 -4.05 -8.19 -2.71
N LYS A 106 -5.17 -7.75 -2.12
CA LYS A 106 -6.51 -8.01 -2.64
C LYS A 106 -7.11 -6.70 -3.16
N ASN A 107 -7.81 -6.79 -4.29
CA ASN A 107 -8.62 -5.68 -4.79
C ASN A 107 -9.93 -5.65 -4.00
N VAL A 108 -10.05 -4.70 -3.08
CA VAL A 108 -11.24 -4.53 -2.26
C VAL A 108 -12.14 -3.45 -2.89
N HIS A 109 -13.42 -3.75 -3.00
CA HIS A 109 -14.43 -2.82 -3.46
C HIS A 109 -15.34 -2.45 -2.28
N LYS A 110 -15.49 -1.15 -2.01
CA LYS A 110 -16.43 -0.66 -1.01
C LYS A 110 -17.84 -0.81 -1.60
N LYS A 111 -18.70 -1.57 -0.91
CA LYS A 111 -20.12 -1.65 -1.25
C LYS A 111 -20.82 -0.43 -0.67
N GLU A 112 -21.45 0.37 -1.53
CA GLU A 112 -22.27 1.50 -1.11
C GLU A 112 -23.70 1.04 -0.81
N LYS A 113 -24.37 1.69 0.13
CA LYS A 113 -25.76 1.41 0.47
C LYS A 113 -26.68 2.19 -0.47
N ALA A 114 -27.88 1.65 -0.71
CA ALA A 114 -28.91 2.39 -1.43
C ALA A 114 -29.24 3.68 -0.66
N ARG A 115 -29.35 4.79 -1.39
CA ARG A 115 -29.69 6.11 -0.86
C ARG A 115 -30.73 6.79 -1.74
N VAL A 116 -31.52 7.67 -1.14
CA VAL A 116 -32.47 8.50 -1.87
C VAL A 116 -31.70 9.49 -2.75
N ILE A 117 -32.13 9.62 -4.00
CA ILE A 117 -31.50 10.51 -5.00
C ILE A 117 -31.85 11.97 -4.64
N SER A 118 -30.84 12.83 -4.53
CA SER A 118 -31.05 14.26 -4.27
C SER A 118 -31.63 14.99 -5.50
N GLU A 119 -32.26 16.14 -5.29
CA GLU A 119 -32.76 16.97 -6.41
C GLU A 119 -31.63 17.44 -7.33
N ASP A 120 -30.45 17.77 -6.77
CA ASP A 120 -29.26 18.14 -7.53
C ASP A 120 -28.79 17.03 -8.48
N GLU A 121 -28.81 15.78 -8.01
CA GLU A 121 -28.44 14.61 -8.82
C GLU A 121 -29.44 14.36 -9.95
N LYS A 122 -30.74 14.60 -9.72
CA LYS A 122 -31.77 14.51 -10.76
C LYS A 122 -31.62 15.59 -11.82
N ASN A 123 -31.25 16.80 -11.41
CA ASN A 123 -31.09 17.95 -12.30
C ASN A 123 -29.75 17.96 -13.04
N PHE A 124 -28.79 17.12 -12.64
CA PHE A 124 -27.47 17.06 -13.26
C PHE A 124 -27.49 16.49 -14.68
N LYS A 125 -27.16 17.32 -15.68
CA LYS A 125 -27.10 16.94 -17.10
C LYS A 125 -25.77 16.31 -17.48
N ALA A 126 -25.54 15.05 -17.09
CA ALA A 126 -24.25 14.36 -17.30
C ALA A 126 -23.72 14.41 -18.75
N PHE A 127 -24.58 14.16 -19.75
CA PHE A 127 -24.16 14.19 -21.16
C PHE A 127 -23.69 15.58 -21.61
N ALA A 128 -24.44 16.63 -21.25
CA ALA A 128 -24.09 18.01 -21.58
C ALA A 128 -22.77 18.42 -20.90
N SER A 129 -22.60 18.07 -19.61
CA SER A 129 -21.36 18.33 -18.86
C SER A 129 -20.14 17.71 -19.53
N LEU A 130 -20.24 16.46 -20.00
CA LEU A 130 -19.14 15.79 -20.73
C LEU A 130 -18.81 16.48 -22.06
N ARG A 131 -19.82 16.95 -22.80
CA ARG A 131 -19.63 17.66 -24.07
C ARG A 131 -18.98 19.02 -23.86
N MET A 132 -19.44 19.79 -22.86
CA MET A 132 -18.86 21.08 -22.50
C MET A 132 -17.42 20.94 -22.01
N ALA A 133 -17.12 19.94 -21.17
CA ALA A 133 -15.75 19.69 -20.71
C ALA A 133 -14.78 19.40 -21.87
N ARG A 134 -15.22 18.62 -22.87
CA ARG A 134 -14.44 18.37 -24.09
C ARG A 134 -14.26 19.63 -24.94
N ALA A 135 -15.33 20.43 -25.10
CA ALA A 135 -15.28 21.67 -25.87
C ALA A 135 -14.33 22.68 -25.23
N ASN A 136 -14.43 22.89 -23.92
CA ASN A 136 -13.56 23.78 -23.15
C ASN A 136 -12.09 23.34 -23.24
N ALA A 137 -11.80 22.05 -23.05
CA ALA A 137 -10.43 21.54 -23.17
C ALA A 137 -9.85 21.69 -24.59
N ARG A 138 -10.71 21.63 -25.63
CA ARG A 138 -10.30 21.82 -27.03
C ARG A 138 -10.09 23.29 -27.39
N LEU A 139 -10.91 24.19 -26.83
CA LEU A 139 -10.89 25.64 -27.10
C LEU A 139 -10.05 26.41 -26.08
N PHE A 140 -9.28 25.71 -25.25
CA PHE A 140 -8.35 26.30 -24.30
C PHE A 140 -7.10 26.76 -25.06
N GLY A 141 -6.93 28.08 -25.16
CA GLY A 141 -5.77 28.78 -25.70
C GLY A 141 -5.46 29.98 -24.83
#